data_AF-A0A3L7R6J1-F1
#
_entry.id   AF-A0A3L7R6J1-F1
#
_cell.length_a   1.000
_cell.length_b   1.000
_cell.length_c   1.000
_cell.angle_alpha   90.00
_cell.angle_beta   90.00
_cell.angle_gamma   90.00
#
_symmetry.space_group_name_H-M   'P 1'
#
loop_
_entity.id
_entity.type
_entity.pdbx_description
1 polymer ?
#
loop_
_entity_poly.entity_id
_entity_poly.type
_entity_poly.pdbx_seq_one_letter_code
_entity_poly.pdbx_strand_id
1 'polypeptide(L)'
;MALFFGRKNTPPAESVAEDPALDTPEKNAPKGLLDRLRAGLAKTAQVLNTDVRDLFKREGRLVDELFLEELRATLVRTDMGPAAAEAIVVDVRERLRARVVDPDVVIDSIRRQLLARLEQAS
;
A
#
# COMPACT_ATOMS: atom_id res chain seq x y z
N MET A 1 2.34 60.43 51.61
CA MET A 1 2.08 59.17 52.34
C MET A 1 0.89 58.50 51.67
N ALA A 2 1.13 57.35 51.02
CA ALA A 2 0.23 56.25 50.62
C ALA A 2 -1.25 56.54 50.26
N LEU A 3 -1.90 55.98 49.24
CA LEU A 3 -1.63 54.90 48.29
C LEU A 3 -2.73 54.98 47.20
N PHE A 4 -2.37 54.54 46.00
CA PHE A 4 -3.17 54.39 44.78
C PHE A 4 -4.39 53.45 44.94
N PHE A 5 -5.48 53.68 44.19
CA PHE A 5 -5.98 52.82 43.07
C PHE A 5 -7.44 53.18 42.67
N GLY A 6 -7.77 53.23 41.37
CA GLY A 6 -9.17 53.49 40.96
C GLY A 6 -9.51 53.57 39.46
N ARG A 7 -9.03 52.63 38.64
CA ARG A 7 -9.66 52.02 37.45
C ARG A 7 -10.62 52.86 36.56
N LYS A 8 -10.30 52.95 35.25
CA LYS A 8 -11.16 52.49 34.11
C LYS A 8 -10.50 52.79 32.75
N ASN A 9 -9.94 51.76 32.11
CA ASN A 9 -10.00 51.62 30.65
C ASN A 9 -9.87 50.12 30.29
N THR A 10 -10.77 49.62 29.45
CA THR A 10 -10.79 48.25 28.90
C THR A 10 -10.53 48.37 27.40
N PRO A 11 -9.70 47.51 26.79
CA PRO A 11 -10.22 46.59 25.76
C PRO A 11 -9.53 45.20 25.84
N PRO A 12 -9.90 44.22 24.99
CA PRO A 12 -10.44 42.92 25.39
C PRO A 12 -9.37 41.85 25.62
N ALA A 13 -9.74 40.85 26.41
CA ALA A 13 -9.06 39.59 26.51
C ALA A 13 -9.24 38.79 25.21
N GLU A 14 -8.14 38.27 24.66
CA GLU A 14 -8.11 36.94 24.07
C GLU A 14 -6.67 36.40 24.06
N SER A 15 -6.43 35.53 25.04
CA SER A 15 -5.54 34.36 25.05
C SER A 15 -4.10 34.48 24.53
N VAL A 16 -3.21 34.64 25.49
CA VAL A 16 -1.79 34.26 25.41
C VAL A 16 -1.69 32.72 25.36
N ALA A 17 -0.96 32.18 24.38
CA ALA A 17 -0.35 30.85 24.43
C ALA A 17 0.81 30.76 23.42
N GLU A 18 1.95 31.38 23.75
CA GLU A 18 3.28 30.78 23.53
C GLU A 18 3.36 29.60 24.52
N ASP A 19 3.91 28.41 24.29
CA ASP A 19 5.02 27.84 23.50
C ASP A 19 4.88 26.29 23.71
N PRO A 20 5.77 25.35 23.32
CA PRO A 20 6.83 25.30 22.30
C PRO A 20 6.76 24.03 21.41
N ALA A 21 7.68 23.94 20.45
CA ALA A 21 8.29 22.70 19.97
C ALA A 21 7.39 21.46 19.71
N LEU A 22 6.92 21.32 18.49
CA LEU A 22 6.82 19.99 17.87
C LEU A 22 8.06 19.76 17.02
N ASP A 23 9.14 19.40 17.72
CA ASP A 23 10.14 18.49 17.16
C ASP A 23 9.38 17.29 16.61
N THR A 24 9.18 17.25 15.30
CA THR A 24 8.76 16.02 14.65
C THR A 24 9.99 15.14 14.64
N PRO A 25 10.00 14.02 15.37
CA PRO A 25 11.22 13.27 15.61
C PRO A 25 11.78 12.77 14.29
N GLU A 26 13.09 12.94 14.17
CA GLU A 26 13.98 12.43 13.14
C GLU A 26 13.45 11.20 12.39
N LYS A 27 13.11 11.38 11.11
CA LYS A 27 13.06 10.25 10.17
C LYS A 27 14.45 10.02 9.54
N ASN A 28 15.48 10.05 10.38
CA ASN A 28 16.87 9.70 10.03
C ASN A 28 17.33 8.46 10.82
N ALA A 29 16.43 7.51 11.07
CA ALA A 29 16.88 6.17 11.43
C ALA A 29 17.78 5.64 10.29
N PRO A 30 18.96 5.05 10.57
CA PRO A 30 19.81 4.49 9.54
C PRO A 30 18.99 3.44 8.78
N LYS A 31 18.66 3.72 7.50
CA LYS A 31 17.86 2.82 6.65
C LYS A 31 18.44 1.41 6.73
N GLY A 32 17.69 0.50 7.35
CA GLY A 32 18.10 -0.89 7.52
C GLY A 32 18.25 -1.58 6.17
N LEU A 33 18.85 -2.77 6.16
CA LEU A 33 19.00 -3.56 4.93
C LEU A 33 17.64 -3.82 4.25
N LEU A 34 16.60 -4.08 5.05
CA LEU A 34 15.22 -4.24 4.57
C LEU A 34 14.63 -2.95 3.98
N ASP A 35 14.93 -1.79 4.55
CA ASP A 35 14.43 -0.51 4.01
C ASP A 35 15.05 -0.19 2.66
N ARG A 36 16.34 -0.53 2.48
CA ARG A 36 17.03 -0.39 1.19
C ARG A 36 16.46 -1.34 0.15
N LEU A 37 16.18 -2.59 0.53
CA LEU A 37 15.53 -3.56 -0.36
C LEU A 37 14.12 -3.09 -0.76
N ARG A 38 13.30 -2.66 0.21
CA ARG A 38 11.95 -2.12 -0.04
C ARG A 38 12.00 -0.89 -0.95
N ALA A 39 12.97 0.00 -0.74
CA ALA A 39 13.15 1.17 -1.60
C ALA A 39 13.52 0.77 -3.04
N GLY A 40 14.37 -0.24 -3.23
CA GLY A 40 14.71 -0.76 -4.56
C GLY A 40 13.52 -1.41 -5.28
N LEU A 41 12.63 -2.08 -4.54
CA LEU A 41 11.44 -2.74 -5.07
C LEU A 41 10.21 -1.84 -5.18
N ALA A 42 10.29 -0.58 -4.73
CA ALA A 42 9.14 0.32 -4.67
C ALA A 42 8.47 0.53 -6.05
N LYS A 43 9.28 0.64 -7.11
CA LYS A 43 8.78 0.82 -8.48
C LYS A 43 8.01 -0.40 -8.97
N THR A 44 8.55 -1.61 -8.78
CA THR A 44 7.88 -2.86 -9.17
C THR A 44 6.60 -3.07 -8.37
N ALA A 45 6.64 -2.80 -7.05
CA ALA A 45 5.45 -2.86 -6.21
C ALA A 45 4.37 -1.88 -6.68
N GLN A 46 4.74 -0.67 -7.12
CA GLN A 46 3.79 0.29 -7.65
C GLN A 46 3.19 -0.16 -8.99
N VAL A 47 4.00 -0.65 -9.93
CA VAL A 47 3.52 -1.14 -11.24
C VAL A 47 2.60 -2.33 -11.05
N LEU A 48 2.99 -3.33 -10.25
CA LEU A 48 2.16 -4.49 -9.94
C LEU A 48 0.82 -4.07 -9.33
N ASN A 49 0.83 -3.19 -8.34
CA ASN A 49 -0.41 -2.70 -7.74
C ASN A 49 -1.28 -1.94 -8.73
N THR A 50 -0.69 -1.15 -9.62
CA THR A 50 -1.46 -0.37 -10.61
C THR A 50 -2.09 -1.31 -11.63
N ASP A 51 -1.29 -2.19 -12.22
CA ASP A 51 -1.75 -3.11 -13.26
C ASP A 51 -2.79 -4.10 -12.74
N VAL A 52 -2.59 -4.64 -11.52
CA VAL A 52 -3.57 -5.55 -10.90
C VAL A 52 -4.86 -4.80 -10.53
N ARG A 53 -4.78 -3.56 -10.03
CA ARG A 53 -5.99 -2.74 -9.77
C ARG A 53 -6.75 -2.42 -11.05
N ASP A 54 -6.05 -2.25 -12.16
CA ASP A 54 -6.65 -1.95 -13.46
C ASP A 54 -7.50 -3.11 -13.97
N LEU A 55 -7.14 -4.36 -13.65
CA LEU A 55 -7.95 -5.54 -13.95
C LEU A 55 -9.31 -5.54 -13.23
N PHE A 56 -9.41 -4.83 -12.09
CA PHE A 56 -10.60 -4.77 -11.25
C PHE A 56 -11.47 -3.53 -11.44
N LYS A 57 -11.10 -2.62 -12.35
CA LYS A 57 -11.88 -1.39 -12.63
C LYS A 57 -13.31 -1.67 -13.14
N ARG A 58 -13.57 -2.88 -13.63
CA ARG A 58 -14.90 -3.34 -14.04
C ARG A 58 -15.50 -4.19 -12.91
N GLU A 59 -16.31 -3.56 -12.07
CA GLU A 59 -17.02 -4.23 -10.99
C GLU A 59 -17.90 -5.38 -11.53
N GLY A 60 -18.01 -6.48 -10.78
CA GLY A 60 -18.87 -7.61 -11.14
C GLY A 60 -18.34 -8.53 -12.24
N ARG A 61 -17.11 -8.34 -12.71
CA ARG A 61 -16.47 -9.26 -13.67
C ARG A 61 -16.35 -10.68 -13.06
N LEU A 62 -16.64 -11.70 -13.84
CA LEU A 62 -16.45 -13.10 -13.45
C LEU A 62 -15.01 -13.56 -13.70
N VAL A 63 -14.57 -14.55 -12.92
CA VAL A 63 -13.33 -15.29 -13.20
C VAL A 63 -13.58 -16.27 -14.34
N ASP A 64 -13.53 -15.73 -15.56
CA ASP A 64 -13.59 -16.48 -16.82
C ASP A 64 -12.19 -16.65 -17.44
N GLU A 65 -12.10 -17.39 -18.54
CA GLU A 65 -10.81 -17.65 -19.19
C GLU A 65 -10.15 -16.37 -19.73
N LEU A 66 -10.96 -15.41 -20.19
CA LEU A 66 -10.47 -14.10 -20.66
C LEU A 66 -9.82 -13.31 -19.52
N PHE A 67 -10.44 -13.28 -18.34
CA PHE A 67 -9.87 -12.66 -17.15
C PHE A 67 -8.56 -13.33 -16.74
N LEU A 68 -8.52 -14.67 -16.74
CA LEU A 68 -7.34 -15.42 -16.36
C LEU A 68 -6.18 -15.19 -17.36
N GLU A 69 -6.48 -15.05 -18.65
CA GLU A 69 -5.50 -14.70 -19.67
C GLU A 69 -4.94 -13.28 -19.48
N GLU A 70 -5.81 -12.29 -19.22
CA GLU A 70 -5.39 -10.91 -18.92
C GLU A 70 -4.55 -10.82 -17.64
N LEU A 71 -4.95 -11.55 -16.61
CA LEU A 71 -4.19 -11.66 -15.35
C LEU A 71 -2.80 -12.25 -15.63
N ARG A 72 -2.71 -13.33 -16.40
CA ARG A 72 -1.43 -13.95 -16.79
C ARG A 72 -0.53 -12.96 -17.53
N ALA A 73 -1.07 -12.29 -18.55
CA ALA A 73 -0.30 -11.33 -19.36
C ALA A 73 0.22 -10.17 -18.49
N THR A 74 -0.61 -9.69 -17.57
CA THR A 74 -0.26 -8.64 -16.61
C THR A 74 0.87 -9.09 -15.69
N LEU A 75 0.78 -10.28 -15.09
CA LEU A 75 1.80 -10.80 -14.19
C LEU A 75 3.15 -11.00 -14.91
N VAL A 76 3.13 -11.52 -16.15
CA VAL A 76 4.36 -11.68 -16.95
C VAL A 76 5.04 -10.34 -17.23
N ARG A 77 4.27 -9.27 -17.45
CA ARG A 77 4.82 -7.91 -17.66
C ARG A 77 5.53 -7.32 -16.44
N THR A 78 5.24 -7.84 -15.24
CA THR A 78 5.81 -7.34 -13.97
C THR A 78 7.07 -8.08 -13.52
N ASP A 79 7.84 -8.63 -14.45
CA ASP A 79 9.11 -9.36 -14.19
C ASP A 79 8.94 -10.65 -13.34
N MET A 80 7.73 -11.19 -13.24
CA MET A 80 7.45 -12.45 -12.52
C MET A 80 7.86 -13.69 -13.32
N GLY A 81 7.86 -13.58 -14.66
CA GLY A 81 8.07 -14.68 -15.58
C GLY A 81 6.85 -15.61 -15.75
N PRO A 82 6.85 -16.46 -16.80
CA PRO A 82 5.69 -17.26 -17.20
C PRO A 82 5.31 -18.33 -16.17
N ALA A 83 6.29 -18.99 -15.54
CA ALA A 83 6.03 -20.05 -14.57
C ALA A 83 5.37 -19.52 -13.29
N ALA A 84 5.73 -18.31 -12.84
CA ALA A 84 5.10 -17.68 -11.67
C ALA A 84 3.68 -17.21 -11.98
N ALA A 85 3.51 -16.57 -13.13
CA ALA A 85 2.20 -16.14 -13.59
C ALA A 85 1.22 -17.32 -13.69
N GLU A 86 1.64 -18.45 -14.27
CA GLU A 86 0.78 -19.63 -14.40
C GLU A 86 0.36 -20.21 -13.04
N ALA A 87 1.29 -20.32 -12.09
CA ALA A 87 0.97 -20.82 -10.75
C ALA A 87 -0.06 -19.93 -10.01
N ILE A 88 0.05 -18.61 -10.16
CA ILE A 88 -0.90 -17.64 -9.60
C ILE A 88 -2.28 -17.79 -10.27
N VAL A 89 -2.31 -17.89 -11.60
CA VAL A 89 -3.56 -18.04 -12.38
C VAL A 89 -4.30 -19.32 -11.99
N VAL A 90 -3.58 -20.43 -11.78
CA VAL A 90 -4.16 -21.69 -11.31
C VAL A 90 -4.77 -21.53 -9.91
N ASP A 91 -4.04 -20.95 -8.95
CA ASP A 91 -4.56 -20.72 -7.59
C ASP A 91 -5.80 -19.80 -7.59
N VAL A 92 -5.79 -18.73 -8.39
CA VAL A 92 -6.95 -17.85 -8.56
C VAL A 92 -8.14 -18.59 -9.16
N ARG A 93 -7.94 -19.39 -10.22
CA ARG A 93 -8.97 -20.21 -10.85
C ARG A 93 -9.59 -21.19 -9.84
N GLU A 94 -8.77 -21.86 -9.05
CA GLU A 94 -9.21 -22.85 -8.06
C GLU A 94 -9.98 -22.25 -6.89
N ARG A 95 -9.59 -21.05 -6.44
CA ARG A 95 -10.24 -20.36 -5.32
C ARG A 95 -11.54 -19.68 -5.71
N LEU A 96 -11.61 -19.10 -6.91
CA LEU A 96 -12.75 -18.30 -7.32
C LEU A 96 -13.74 -19.05 -8.21
N ARG A 97 -13.41 -20.20 -8.82
CA ARG A 97 -14.35 -21.11 -9.55
C ARG A 97 -15.58 -20.42 -10.18
N ALA A 98 -15.36 -19.52 -11.14
CA ALA A 98 -16.41 -18.76 -11.85
C ALA A 98 -17.29 -17.84 -10.98
N ARG A 99 -16.80 -17.41 -9.83
CA ARG A 99 -17.39 -16.34 -9.02
C ARG A 99 -16.95 -14.98 -9.54
N VAL A 100 -17.58 -13.94 -9.00
CA VAL A 100 -17.12 -12.56 -9.16
C VAL A 100 -15.67 -12.47 -8.69
N VAL A 101 -14.88 -11.74 -9.48
CA VAL A 101 -13.48 -11.46 -9.18
C VAL A 101 -13.40 -10.71 -7.84
N ASP A 102 -12.68 -11.30 -6.90
CA ASP A 102 -12.35 -10.68 -5.61
C ASP A 102 -10.88 -10.20 -5.65
N PRO A 103 -10.63 -8.88 -5.64
CA PRO A 103 -9.29 -8.32 -5.64
C PRO A 103 -8.39 -8.85 -4.52
N ASP A 104 -8.95 -9.05 -3.33
CA ASP A 104 -8.19 -9.46 -2.16
C ASP A 104 -7.69 -10.91 -2.32
N VAL A 105 -8.52 -11.77 -2.92
CA VAL A 105 -8.16 -13.17 -3.23
C VAL A 105 -7.03 -13.23 -4.24
N VAL A 106 -7.05 -12.37 -5.27
CA VAL A 106 -6.00 -12.33 -6.30
C VAL A 106 -4.69 -11.80 -5.72
N ILE A 107 -4.72 -10.71 -4.93
CA ILE A 107 -3.54 -10.16 -4.27
C ILE A 107 -2.94 -11.16 -3.28
N ASP A 108 -3.78 -11.85 -2.51
CA ASP A 108 -3.35 -12.90 -1.60
C ASP A 108 -2.71 -14.09 -2.35
N SER A 109 -3.28 -14.48 -3.50
CA SER A 109 -2.68 -15.50 -4.38
C SER A 109 -1.27 -15.11 -4.83
N ILE A 110 -1.10 -13.88 -5.34
CA ILE A 110 0.21 -13.35 -5.77
C ILE A 110 1.20 -13.37 -4.59
N ARG A 111 0.80 -12.88 -3.42
CA ARG A 111 1.65 -12.83 -2.22
C ARG A 111 2.11 -14.22 -1.80
N ARG A 112 1.20 -15.19 -1.72
CA ARG A 112 1.51 -16.55 -1.28
C ARG A 112 2.47 -17.25 -2.23
N GLN A 113 2.25 -17.11 -3.54
CA GLN A 113 3.13 -17.66 -4.56
C GLN A 113 4.52 -17.02 -4.54
N LEU A 114 4.61 -15.71 -4.31
CA LEU A 114 5.90 -15.04 -4.14
C LEU A 114 6.66 -15.50 -2.91
N LEU A 115 5.99 -15.59 -1.75
CA LEU A 115 6.62 -16.05 -0.50
C LEU A 115 7.12 -17.48 -0.63
N ALA A 116 6.30 -18.40 -1.16
CA ALA A 116 6.70 -19.79 -1.37
C ALA A 116 7.96 -19.91 -2.25
N ARG A 117 8.10 -19.07 -3.28
CA ARG A 117 9.28 -19.05 -4.14
C ARG A 117 10.52 -18.50 -3.45
N LEU A 118 10.36 -17.50 -2.59
CA LEU A 118 11.46 -16.96 -1.81
C LEU A 118 11.97 -17.96 -0.78
N GLU A 119 11.06 -18.73 -0.15
CA GLU A 119 11.41 -19.82 0.78
C GLU A 119 12.14 -20.97 0.08
N GLN A 120 11.80 -21.27 -1.18
CA GLN A 120 12.48 -22.31 -1.98
C GLN A 120 13.88 -21.89 -2.44
N ALA A 121 14.13 -20.59 -2.56
CA ALA A 121 15.39 -20.04 -3.06
C ALA A 121 16.40 -19.71 -1.94
N SER A 122 15.96 -19.72 -0.68
CA SER A 122 16.78 -19.53 0.53
C SER A 122 17.31 -20.83 1.10
#